data_AF-A0A448DUU8-F1
#
_entry.id   AF-A0A448DUU8-F1
#
_cell.length_a   1.000
_cell.length_b   1.000
_cell.length_c   1.000
_cell.angle_alpha   90.00
_cell.angle_beta   90.00
_cell.angle_gamma   90.00
#
_symmetry.space_group_name_H-M   'P 1'
#
loop_
_entity.id
_entity.type
_entity.pdbx_description
1 polymer ?
#
loop_
_entity_poly.entity_id
_entity_poly.type
_entity_poly.pdbx_seq_one_letter_code
_entity_poly.pdbx_strand_id
1 'polypeptide(L)' 'MRLNEYEHELQRDLQSVASDLRWSAVDLKRIAEQLRKSGNEADAQTVLRSCEVLQSDEERLQLYAKEVKARAISRTKVH' A
#
# COMPACT_ATOMS: atom_id res chain seq x y z
N MET A 1 -26.19 9.99 7.44
CA MET A 1 -26.22 10.00 5.95
C MET A 1 -25.26 8.92 5.44
N ARG A 2 -25.67 8.12 4.45
CA ARG A 2 -24.93 6.96 3.92
C ARG A 2 -23.83 7.44 2.94
N LEU A 3 -22.67 6.78 2.90
CA LEU A 3 -21.66 6.98 1.85
C LEU A 3 -22.28 6.62 0.48
N ASN A 4 -21.88 7.33 -0.57
CA ASN A 4 -22.31 7.01 -1.92
C ASN A 4 -21.64 5.70 -2.39
N GLU A 5 -22.25 5.01 -3.36
CA GLU A 5 -21.73 3.74 -3.89
C GLU A 5 -20.27 3.85 -4.38
N TYR A 6 -19.94 4.97 -5.05
CA TYR A 6 -18.58 5.28 -5.50
C TYR A 6 -17.57 5.51 -4.38
N GLU A 7 -18.00 6.05 -3.24
CA GLU A 7 -17.12 6.23 -2.07
C GLU A 7 -16.85 4.88 -1.39
N HIS A 8 -17.87 4.00 -1.37
CA HIS A 8 -17.72 2.62 -0.88
C HIS A 8 -16.83 1.76 -1.79
N GLU A 9 -16.94 1.93 -3.11
CA GLU A 9 -16.06 1.27 -4.08
C GLU A 9 -14.62 1.77 -3.92
N LEU A 10 -14.40 3.09 -3.90
CA LEU A 10 -13.08 3.68 -3.69
C LEU A 10 -12.45 3.24 -2.37
N GLN A 11 -13.23 3.20 -1.28
CA GLN A 11 -12.72 2.70 0.00
C GLN A 11 -12.22 1.26 -0.10
N ARG A 12 -12.99 0.40 -0.79
CA ARG A 12 -12.62 -1.00 -1.00
C ARG A 12 -11.38 -1.13 -1.87
N ASP A 13 -11.29 -0.38 -2.96
CA ASP A 13 -10.11 -0.38 -3.82
C ASP A 13 -8.86 0.06 -3.05
N LEU A 14 -8.95 1.15 -2.28
CA LEU A 14 -7.83 1.64 -1.47
C LEU A 14 -7.38 0.60 -0.43
N GLN A 15 -8.32 -0.10 0.20
CA GLN A 15 -8.00 -1.19 1.14
C GLN A 15 -7.41 -2.43 0.44
N SER A 16 -7.89 -2.76 -0.75
CA SER A 16 -7.36 -3.86 -1.55
C SER A 16 -5.91 -3.57 -1.94
N VAL A 17 -5.65 -2.39 -2.52
CA VAL A 17 -4.30 -1.99 -2.93
C VAL A 17 -3.36 -1.91 -1.72
N ALA A 18 -3.82 -1.39 -0.58
CA ALA A 18 -3.01 -1.40 0.64
C ALA A 18 -2.64 -2.83 1.07
N SER A 19 -3.55 -3.79 0.95
CA SER A 19 -3.29 -5.20 1.26
C SER A 19 -2.30 -5.83 0.27
N ASP A 20 -2.41 -5.48 -1.01
CA ASP A 20 -1.48 -5.95 -2.06
C ASP A 20 -0.06 -5.40 -1.85
N LEU A 21 0.07 -4.12 -1.46
CA LEU A 21 1.35 -3.52 -1.10
C LEU A 21 1.98 -4.19 0.12
N ARG A 22 1.16 -4.52 1.13
CA ARG A 22 1.63 -5.24 2.32
C ARG A 22 2.19 -6.61 1.95
N TRP A 23 1.49 -7.37 1.09
CA TRP A 23 1.99 -8.66 0.60
C TRP A 23 3.26 -8.49 -0.24
N SER A 24 3.31 -7.49 -1.11
CA SER A 24 4.49 -7.17 -1.91
C SER A 24 5.71 -6.85 -1.05
N ALA A 25 5.53 -6.10 0.05
CA ALA A 25 6.61 -5.81 1.01
C ALA A 25 7.09 -7.07 1.75
N VAL A 26 6.20 -8.01 2.06
CA VAL A 26 6.58 -9.30 2.68
C VAL A 26 7.40 -10.14 1.71
N ASP A 27 7.00 -10.23 0.44
CA ASP A 27 7.74 -10.99 -0.57
C ASP A 27 9.11 -10.36 -0.88
N LEU A 28 9.19 -9.03 -0.97
CA LEU A 28 10.46 -8.33 -1.13
C LEU A 28 11.39 -8.51 0.09
N LYS A 29 10.86 -8.53 1.33
CA LYS A 29 11.68 -8.89 2.50
C LYS A 29 12.28 -10.29 2.37
N ARG A 30 11.49 -11.27 1.89
CA ARG A 30 12.00 -12.63 1.62
C ARG A 30 13.10 -12.64 0.56
N ILE A 31 12.94 -11.84 -0.51
CA ILE A 31 13.97 -11.69 -1.55
C ILE A 31 15.24 -11.05 -0.98
N ALA A 32 15.12 -10.00 -0.16
CA ALA A 32 16.26 -9.37 0.51
C ALA A 32 17.02 -10.36 1.41
N GLU A 33 16.30 -11.20 2.16
CA GLU A 33 16.93 -12.25 2.98
C GLU A 33 17.68 -13.28 2.13
N GLN A 34 17.15 -13.65 0.96
CA GLN A 34 17.84 -14.55 0.02
C GLN A 34 19.10 -13.90 -0.56
N LEU A 35 19.02 -12.62 -0.95
CA LEU A 35 20.17 -11.84 -1.43
C LEU A 35 21.26 -11.70 -0.36
N ARG A 36 20.87 -11.52 0.90
CA ARG A 36 21.82 -11.50 2.01
C ARG A 36 22.53 -12.84 2.19
N LYS A 37 21.81 -13.95 2.06
CA LYS A 37 22.38 -15.30 2.13
C LYS A 37 23.33 -15.61 0.96
N SER A 38 23.11 -15.02 -0.21
CA SER A 38 24.01 -15.16 -1.36
C SER A 38 25.23 -14.23 -1.31
N GLY A 39 25.38 -13.42 -0.24
CA GLY A 39 26.48 -12.48 -0.06
C GLY A 39 26.28 -11.14 -0.77
N ASN A 40 25.08 -10.88 -1.30
CA ASN A 40 24.75 -9.65 -2.00
C ASN A 40 24.02 -8.66 -1.07
N GLU A 41 24.78 -8.09 -0.13
CA GLU A 41 24.27 -7.16 0.87
C GLU A 41 23.76 -5.84 0.24
N ALA A 42 24.39 -5.37 -0.84
CA ALA A 42 24.02 -4.13 -1.51
C ALA A 42 22.61 -4.21 -2.14
N ASP A 43 22.31 -5.32 -2.83
CA ASP A 43 20.98 -5.55 -3.38
C ASP A 43 19.96 -5.83 -2.27
N ALA A 44 20.35 -6.56 -1.21
CA ALA A 44 19.48 -6.77 -0.05
C ALA A 44 19.05 -5.44 0.59
N GLN A 45 19.97 -4.50 0.80
CA GLN A 45 19.64 -3.17 1.32
C GLN A 45 18.76 -2.36 0.37
N THR A 46 18.96 -2.49 -0.94
CA THR A 46 18.12 -1.81 -1.94
C THR A 46 16.69 -2.35 -1.89
N VAL A 47 16.52 -3.66 -1.80
CA VAL A 47 15.20 -4.30 -1.65
C VAL A 47 14.53 -3.93 -0.33
N LEU A 48 15.29 -3.86 0.77
CA LEU A 48 14.76 -3.41 2.07
C LEU A 48 14.26 -1.96 2.03
N ARG A 49 14.98 -1.05 1.35
CA ARG A 49 14.51 0.33 1.13
C ARG A 49 13.22 0.36 0.31
N SER A 50 13.09 -0.48 -0.71
CA SER A 50 11.83 -0.60 -1.46
C SER A 50 10.68 -1.09 -0.57
N CYS A 51 10.94 -1.98 0.39
CA CYS A 51 9.93 -2.39 1.37
C CYS A 51 9.48 -1.24 2.28
N GLU A 52 10.37 -0.32 2.65
CA GLU A 52 10.03 0.87 3.46
C GLU A 52 9.12 1.83 2.69
N VAL A 53 9.38 2.02 1.39
CA VAL A 53 8.52 2.81 0.51
C VAL A 53 7.13 2.18 0.42
N LEU A 54 7.04 0.87 0.18
CA LEU A 54 5.77 0.15 0.10
C LEU A 54 4.95 0.22 1.39
N GLN A 55 5.61 0.13 2.55
CA GLN A 55 4.94 0.30 3.85
C GLN A 55 4.43 1.73 4.04
N SER A 56 5.22 2.74 3.63
CA SER A 56 4.79 4.14 3.68
C SER A 56 3.59 4.42 2.76
N ASP A 57 3.58 3.80 1.58
CA ASP A 57 2.46 3.90 0.63
C ASP A 57 1.22 3.13 1.14
N GLU A 58 1.39 1.96 1.75
CA GLU A 58 0.31 1.24 2.45
C GLU A 58 -0.34 2.14 3.50
N GLU A 59 0.44 2.75 4.38
CA GLU A 59 -0.06 3.64 5.43
C GLU A 59 -0.83 4.83 4.84
N ARG A 60 -0.30 5.45 3.77
CA ARG A 60 -1.01 6.53 3.05
C ARG A 60 -2.33 6.06 2.47
N LEU A 61 -2.39 4.90 1.83
CA LEU A 61 -3.64 4.36 1.28
C LEU A 61 -4.66 4.03 2.37
N GLN A 62 -4.21 3.50 3.52
CA GLN A 62 -5.07 3.28 4.68
C GLN A 62 -5.61 4.59 5.26
N LEU A 63 -4.79 5.65 5.30
CA LEU A 63 -5.23 6.99 5.70
C LEU A 63 -6.28 7.52 4.73
N TYR A 64 -6.04 7.44 3.42
CA TYR A 64 -7.04 7.84 2.42
C TYR A 64 -8.33 7.04 2.52
N ALA A 65 -8.27 5.73 2.76
CA ALA A 65 -9.47 4.92 2.98
C ALA A 65 -10.28 5.35 4.22
N LYS A 66 -9.59 5.83 5.28
CA LYS A 66 -10.23 6.41 6.47
C LYS A 66 -10.82 7.80 6.17
N GLU A 67 -10.13 8.62 5.39
CA GLU A 67 -10.60 9.95 4.97
C GLU A 67 -11.82 9.86 4.05
N VAL A 68 -11.87 8.88 3.15
CA VAL A 68 -13.07 8.56 2.35
C VAL A 68 -14.23 8.16 3.28
N LYS A 69 -13.98 7.30 4.27
CA LYS A 69 -14.98 6.93 5.28
C LYS A 69 -15.48 8.15 6.07
N ALA A 70 -14.59 9.11 6.35
CA ALA A 70 -14.89 10.35 7.05
C ALA A 70 -15.51 11.44 6.14
N ARG A 71 -15.70 11.16 4.83
CA ARG A 71 -16.12 12.13 3.80
C ARG A 71 -15.20 13.35 3.67
N ALA A 72 -13.94 13.24 4.11
CA ALA A 72 -12.93 14.26 3.87
C ALA A 72 -12.43 14.22 2.41
N ILE A 73 -12.49 13.05 1.77
CA ILE A 73 -12.25 12.88 0.34
C ILE A 73 -13.57 12.50 -0.33
N SER A 74 -14.05 13.35 -1.25
CA SER A 74 -15.16 13.04 -2.13
C SER A 74 -14.62 12.85 -3.54
N ARG A 75 -14.77 11.66 -4.11
CA ARG A 75 -14.40 11.40 -5.51
C ARG A 75 -15.54 11.85 -6.41
N THR A 76 -15.31 12.94 -7.14
CA THR A 76 -16.17 13.30 -8.28
C THR A 76 -15.75 12.45 -9.47
N LYS A 77 -16.70 11.83 -10.16
CA LYS A 77 -16.43 11.06 -11.38
C LYS A 77 -15.78 11.99 -12.40
N VAL A 78 -14.51 11.75 -12.73
CA VAL A 78 -13.88 12.42 -13.88
C VAL A 78 -14.55 11.85 -15.12
N HIS A 79 -15.13 12.75 -15.92
CA HIS A 79 -15.92 12.45 -17.11
C HIS A 79 -15.15 11.62 -18.12
#